data_AF-A0A2X2RX73-F1
#
_entry.id   AF-A0A2X2RX73-F1
#
_cell.length_a   1.000
_cell.length_b   1.000
_cell.length_c   1.000
_cell.angle_alpha   90.00
_cell.angle_beta   90.00
_cell.angle_gamma   90.00
#
_symmetry.space_group_name_H-M   'P 1'
#
loop_
_entity.id
_entity.type
_entity.pdbx_description
1 polymer ?
#
loop_
_entity_poly.entity_id
_entity_poly.type
_entity_poly.pdbx_seq_one_letter_code
_entity_poly.pdbx_strand_id
1 'polypeptide(L)'
;MWQSVTCCLVAGLMMWIPGLFDVMNVWTLLVPAALFFFGAGMLFPLATSGAMEPFPFLAGTAGALVGGLQNIGSGVLAWFSAMLPQTGQASLGLLMTLMGLLIFVCWLPLASRVSHQGQAV
;
A
#
# COMPACT_ATOMS: atom_id res chain seq x y z
N MET A 1 -2.09 7.30 10.05
CA MET A 1 -1.93 7.05 8.60
C MET A 1 -0.52 7.40 8.10
N TRP A 2 0.07 8.56 8.41
CA TRP A 2 1.47 8.84 8.01
C TRP A 2 2.49 7.76 8.43
N GLN A 3 2.37 7.18 9.63
CA GLN A 3 3.23 6.09 10.11
C GLN A 3 3.08 4.79 9.31
N SER A 4 1.87 4.44 8.87
CA SER A 4 1.65 3.24 8.06
C SER A 4 2.19 3.42 6.65
N VAL A 5 1.97 4.59 6.05
CA VAL A 5 2.49 4.93 4.71
C VAL A 5 4.02 4.89 4.69
N THR A 6 4.66 5.50 5.69
CA THR A 6 6.13 5.50 5.80
C THR A 6 6.69 4.10 6.04
N CYS A 7 6.03 3.27 6.87
CA CYS A 7 6.42 1.86 7.05
C CYS A 7 6.36 1.08 5.72
N CYS A 8 5.30 1.21 4.93
CA CYS A 8 5.18 0.53 3.63
C CYS A 8 6.28 0.95 2.65
N LEU A 9 6.61 2.24 2.61
CA LEU A 9 7.67 2.79 1.76
C LEU A 9 9.06 2.27 2.15
N VAL A 10 9.38 2.32 3.45
CA VAL A 10 10.65 1.84 3.99
C VAL A 10 10.79 0.33 3.76
N ALA A 11 9.72 -0.43 3.99
CA ALA A 11 9.71 -1.87 3.75
C ALA A 11 10.01 -2.21 2.28
N GLY A 12 9.38 -1.52 1.33
CA GLY A 12 9.69 -1.69 -0.09
C GLY A 12 11.17 -1.43 -0.37
N LEU A 13 11.70 -0.29 0.08
CA LEU A 13 13.10 0.08 -0.17
C LEU A 13 14.08 -0.92 0.45
N MET A 14 13.80 -1.37 1.67
CA MET A 14 14.57 -2.40 2.36
C MET A 14 14.58 -3.73 1.61
N MET A 15 13.52 -4.08 0.88
CA MET A 15 13.47 -5.30 0.07
C MET A 15 14.14 -5.11 -1.30
N TRP A 16 14.05 -3.92 -1.88
CA TRP A 16 14.55 -3.62 -3.22
C TRP A 16 16.08 -3.46 -3.25
N ILE A 17 16.67 -2.75 -2.28
CA ILE A 17 18.12 -2.48 -2.25
C ILE A 17 18.95 -3.78 -2.26
N PRO A 18 18.70 -4.78 -1.39
CA PRO A 18 19.41 -6.06 -1.43
C PRO A 18 19.15 -6.84 -2.72
N GLY A 19 17.96 -6.70 -3.31
CA GLY A 19 17.62 -7.32 -4.58
C GLY A 19 18.47 -6.81 -5.75
N LEU A 20 18.89 -5.54 -5.74
CA LEU A 20 19.79 -4.98 -6.76
C LEU A 20 21.22 -5.53 -6.67
N PHE A 21 21.65 -5.97 -5.48
CA PHE A 21 22.96 -6.58 -5.25
C PHE A 21 22.96 -8.11 -5.37
N ASP A 22 21.84 -8.70 -5.82
CA ASP A 22 21.62 -10.15 -5.92
C ASP A 22 21.80 -10.90 -4.57
N VAL A 23 21.71 -10.20 -3.44
CA VAL A 23 21.84 -10.79 -2.10
C VAL A 23 20.49 -11.33 -1.64
N MET A 24 20.21 -12.58 -2.02
CA MET A 24 18.97 -13.27 -1.67
C MET A 24 19.12 -14.10 -0.38
N ASN A 25 18.43 -13.70 0.68
CA ASN A 25 18.42 -14.40 1.98
C ASN A 25 17.01 -14.39 2.55
N VAL A 26 16.66 -15.43 3.33
CA VAL A 26 15.36 -15.53 4.02
C VAL A 26 15.09 -14.27 4.86
N TRP A 27 16.10 -13.74 5.54
CA TRP A 27 15.94 -12.54 6.38
C TRP A 27 15.70 -11.26 5.58
N THR A 28 16.31 -11.13 4.39
CA THR A 28 16.11 -9.95 3.52
C THR A 28 14.77 -10.00 2.79
N LEU A 29 14.06 -11.15 2.83
CA LEU A 29 12.68 -11.28 2.37
C LEU A 29 11.69 -11.11 3.54
N LEU A 30 11.91 -11.79 4.65
CA LEU A 30 10.97 -11.90 5.76
C LEU A 30 10.80 -10.58 6.52
N VAL A 31 11.91 -9.90 6.84
CA VAL A 31 11.86 -8.65 7.62
C VAL A 31 11.13 -7.54 6.85
N PRO A 32 11.46 -7.27 5.57
CA PRO A 32 10.72 -6.28 4.80
C PRO A 32 9.27 -6.68 4.54
N ALA A 33 8.98 -7.95 4.26
CA ALA A 33 7.62 -8.42 4.09
C ALA A 33 6.78 -8.21 5.36
N ALA A 34 7.31 -8.56 6.54
CA ALA A 34 6.64 -8.35 7.81
C ALA A 34 6.37 -6.86 8.07
N LEU A 35 7.34 -5.99 7.80
CA LEU A 35 7.17 -4.54 7.94
C LEU A 35 6.12 -3.98 6.97
N PHE A 36 6.09 -4.46 5.73
CA PHE A 36 5.10 -4.05 4.74
C PHE A 36 3.69 -4.50 5.13
N PHE A 37 3.51 -5.76 5.55
CA PHE A 37 2.22 -6.27 6.02
C PHE A 37 1.76 -5.59 7.30
N PHE A 38 2.68 -5.21 8.18
CA PHE A 38 2.36 -4.40 9.36
C PHE A 38 1.84 -3.02 8.97
N GLY A 39 2.52 -2.32 8.06
CA GLY A 39 2.07 -1.04 7.52
C GLY A 39 0.72 -1.14 6.80
N ALA A 40 0.58 -2.12 5.92
CA ALA A 40 -0.66 -2.39 5.19
C ALA A 40 -1.82 -2.75 6.14
N GLY A 41 -1.56 -3.56 7.16
CA GLY A 41 -2.54 -3.98 8.17
C GLY A 41 -3.13 -2.81 8.96
N MET A 42 -2.35 -1.74 9.17
CA MET A 42 -2.87 -0.49 9.72
C MET A 42 -3.60 0.35 8.66
N LEU A 43 -3.10 0.36 7.41
CA LEU A 43 -3.65 1.20 6.34
C LEU A 43 -5.05 0.77 5.90
N PHE A 44 -5.28 -0.53 5.70
CA PHE A 44 -6.56 -1.08 5.23
C PHE A 44 -7.77 -0.65 6.08
N PRO A 45 -7.79 -0.87 7.41
CA PRO A 45 -8.92 -0.47 8.23
C PRO A 45 -9.09 1.06 8.27
N LEU A 46 -7.99 1.83 8.36
CA LEU A 46 -8.06 3.28 8.40
C LEU A 46 -8.63 3.88 7.10
N ALA A 47 -8.15 3.40 5.95
CA ALA A 47 -8.63 3.86 4.65
C ALA A 47 -10.07 3.41 4.36
N THR A 48 -10.41 2.16 4.72
CA THR A 48 -11.75 1.63 4.51
C THR A 48 -12.77 2.34 5.40
N SER A 49 -12.50 2.51 6.69
CA SER A 49 -13.39 3.24 7.60
C SER A 49 -13.52 4.71 7.20
N GLY A 50 -12.43 5.38 6.82
CA GLY A 50 -12.48 6.77 6.36
C GLY A 50 -13.31 6.97 5.08
N ALA A 51 -13.36 5.98 4.19
CA ALA A 51 -14.23 6.01 3.02
C ALA A 51 -15.72 5.77 3.36
N MET A 52 -16.01 5.06 4.46
CA MET A 52 -17.38 4.74 4.88
C MET A 52 -18.02 5.78 5.80
N GLU A 53 -17.20 6.54 6.55
CA GLU A 53 -17.65 7.59 7.49
C GLU A 53 -18.71 8.55 6.92
N PRO A 54 -18.61 9.06 5.68
CA PRO A 54 -19.62 9.95 5.10
C PRO A 54 -20.91 9.25 4.60
N PHE A 55 -20.97 7.91 4.57
CA PHE A 55 -22.08 7.14 4.00
C PHE A 55 -22.72 6.12 4.98
N PRO A 56 -23.20 6.54 6.16
CA PRO A 56 -23.72 5.61 7.18
C PRO A 56 -24.95 4.80 6.73
N PHE A 57 -25.85 5.40 5.93
CA PHE A 57 -27.06 4.72 5.44
C PHE A 57 -26.84 3.83 4.21
N LEU A 58 -25.67 3.95 3.55
CA LEU A 58 -25.30 3.21 2.33
C LEU A 58 -24.08 2.32 2.54
N ALA A 59 -23.71 2.05 3.80
CA ALA A 59 -22.48 1.35 4.18
C ALA A 59 -22.29 0.00 3.46
N GLY A 60 -23.36 -0.77 3.23
CA GLY A 60 -23.30 -2.03 2.49
C GLY A 60 -22.92 -1.84 1.01
N THR A 61 -23.50 -0.85 0.35
CA THR A 61 -23.20 -0.53 -1.07
C THR A 61 -21.83 0.09 -1.25
N ALA A 62 -21.44 0.99 -0.34
CA ALA A 62 -20.10 1.56 -0.30
C ALA A 62 -19.05 0.48 -0.04
N GLY A 63 -19.33 -0.46 0.88
CA GLY A 63 -18.52 -1.67 1.14
C GLY A 63 -18.30 -2.52 -0.10
N ALA A 64 -19.37 -2.87 -0.81
CA ALA A 64 -19.31 -3.64 -2.03
C ALA A 64 -18.47 -2.93 -3.11
N LEU A 65 -18.64 -1.61 -3.27
CA LEU A 65 -17.87 -0.82 -4.23
C LEU A 65 -16.38 -0.77 -3.86
N VAL A 66 -16.05 -0.53 -2.59
CA VAL A 66 -14.66 -0.50 -2.09
C VAL A 66 -13.99 -1.87 -2.26
N GLY A 67 -14.70 -2.97 -1.98
CA GLY A 67 -14.20 -4.32 -2.24
C GLY A 67 -13.97 -4.60 -3.74
N GLY A 68 -14.92 -4.18 -4.58
CA GLY A 68 -14.81 -4.31 -6.03
C GLY A 68 -13.61 -3.55 -6.61
N LEU A 69 -13.41 -2.30 -6.20
CA LEU A 69 -12.27 -1.48 -6.61
C LEU A 69 -10.94 -2.06 -6.12
N GLN A 70 -10.88 -2.61 -4.91
CA GLN A 70 -9.69 -3.30 -4.41
C GLN A 70 -9.33 -4.52 -5.26
N ASN A 71 -10.32 -5.33 -5.67
CA ASN A 71 -10.09 -6.48 -6.54
C ASN A 71 -9.69 -6.10 -7.96
N ILE A 72 -10.25 -5.03 -8.51
CA ILE A 72 -9.81 -4.51 -9.81
C ILE A 72 -8.36 -4.04 -9.71
N GLY A 73 -8.02 -3.30 -8.65
CA GLY A 73 -6.65 -2.87 -8.37
C GLY A 73 -5.68 -4.05 -8.24
N SER A 74 -6.03 -5.07 -7.45
CA SER A 74 -5.19 -6.26 -7.27
C SER A 74 -5.03 -7.05 -8.57
N GLY A 75 -6.07 -7.15 -9.40
CA GLY A 75 -6.01 -7.79 -10.72
C GLY A 75 -5.09 -7.07 -11.70
N VAL A 76 -5.18 -5.73 -11.78
CA VAL A 76 -4.30 -4.91 -12.62
C VAL A 76 -2.84 -5.06 -12.18
N LEU A 77 -2.60 -5.07 -10.87
CA LEU A 77 -1.25 -5.25 -10.32
C LEU A 77 -0.70 -6.65 -10.54
N ALA A 78 -1.54 -7.68 -10.39
CA ALA A 78 -1.16 -9.05 -10.68
C ALA A 78 -0.81 -9.23 -12.16
N TRP A 79 -1.57 -8.60 -13.05
CA TRP A 79 -1.29 -8.61 -14.48
C TRP A 79 0.04 -7.90 -14.80
N PHE A 80 0.28 -6.73 -14.20
CA PHE A 80 1.56 -6.03 -14.33
C PHE A 80 2.73 -6.88 -13.80
N SER A 81 2.55 -7.51 -12.63
CA SER A 81 3.53 -8.40 -12.01
C SER A 81 3.88 -9.60 -12.89
N ALA A 82 2.90 -10.16 -13.61
CA ALA A 82 3.12 -11.27 -14.53
C ALA A 82 4.00 -10.91 -15.76
N MET A 83 4.13 -9.63 -16.09
CA MET A 83 5.03 -9.16 -17.17
C MET A 83 6.47 -8.96 -16.69
N LEU A 84 6.72 -8.92 -15.38
CA LEU A 84 8.06 -8.75 -14.82
C LEU A 84 8.76 -10.11 -14.65
N PRO A 85 10.09 -10.19 -14.89
CA PRO A 85 10.85 -11.38 -14.59
C PRO A 85 10.78 -11.71 -13.09
N GLN A 86 10.11 -12.81 -12.72
CA GLN A 86 10.03 -13.30 -11.33
C GLN A 86 11.24 -14.16 -10.93
N THR A 87 12.34 -14.05 -11.68
CA THR A 87 13.56 -14.82 -11.46
C THR A 87 14.37 -14.36 -10.24
N GLY A 88 14.05 -13.22 -9.62
CA GLY A 88 14.80 -12.70 -8.47
C GLY A 88 14.01 -11.80 -7.52
N GLN A 89 14.54 -11.63 -6.30
CA GLN A 89 14.02 -10.79 -5.23
C GLN A 89 13.87 -9.30 -5.62
N ALA A 90 14.67 -8.84 -6.59
CA ALA A 90 14.63 -7.46 -7.10
C ALA A 90 13.25 -7.07 -7.66
N SER A 91 12.61 -7.98 -8.41
CA SER A 91 11.29 -7.74 -9.03
C SER A 91 10.20 -7.57 -7.99
N LEU A 92 10.21 -8.42 -6.95
CA LEU A 92 9.29 -8.32 -5.80
C LEU A 92 9.53 -7.03 -5.00
N GLY A 93 10.78 -6.68 -4.72
CA GLY A 93 11.14 -5.43 -4.06
C GLY A 93 10.72 -4.19 -4.87
N LEU A 94 10.87 -4.23 -6.20
CA LEU A 94 10.40 -3.18 -7.10
C LEU A 94 8.87 -3.03 -7.04
N LEU A 95 8.12 -4.13 -7.10
CA LEU A 95 6.66 -4.10 -6.96
C LEU A 95 6.23 -3.51 -5.61
N MET A 96 6.85 -3.93 -4.52
CA MET A 96 6.53 -3.42 -3.18
C MET A 96 6.89 -1.94 -3.00
N THR A 97 8.02 -1.48 -3.56
CA THR A 97 8.38 -0.05 -3.56
C THR A 97 7.41 0.78 -4.38
N LEU A 98 7.04 0.33 -5.58
CA LEU A 98 6.05 1.01 -6.42
C LEU A 98 4.70 1.13 -5.70
N MET A 99 4.27 0.08 -5.00
CA MET A 99 3.05 0.14 -4.18
C MET A 99 3.17 1.11 -3.02
N GLY A 100 4.30 1.10 -2.28
CA GLY A 100 4.55 2.06 -1.21
C GLY A 100 4.54 3.51 -1.72
N LEU A 101 5.16 3.76 -2.88
CA LEU A 101 5.16 5.06 -3.53
C LEU A 101 3.75 5.50 -3.96
N LEU A 102 2.97 4.61 -4.56
CA LEU A 102 1.60 4.90 -4.97
C LEU A 102 0.73 5.26 -3.76
N ILE A 103 0.85 4.51 -2.67
CA ILE A 103 0.19 4.83 -1.40
C ILE A 103 0.62 6.22 -0.88
N PHE A 104 1.92 6.55 -0.94
CA PHE A 104 2.44 7.85 -0.51
C PHE A 104 1.91 9.00 -1.37
N VAL A 105 1.92 8.86 -2.69
CA VAL A 105 1.40 9.85 -3.63
C VAL A 105 -0.10 10.05 -3.44
N CYS A 106 -0.87 8.98 -3.23
CA CYS A 106 -2.29 9.08 -2.91
C CYS A 106 -2.55 9.72 -1.55
N TRP A 107 -1.65 9.54 -0.58
CA TRP A 107 -1.77 10.11 0.76
C TRP A 107 -1.51 11.62 0.80
N LEU A 108 -0.56 12.14 0.02
CA LEU A 108 -0.22 13.57 -0.02
C LEU A 108 -1.43 14.52 -0.22
N PRO A 109 -2.29 14.35 -1.23
CA PRO A 109 -3.47 15.19 -1.43
C PRO A 109 -4.56 14.90 -0.38
N LEU A 110 -4.66 13.68 0.14
CA LEU A 110 -5.64 13.36 1.17
C LEU A 110 -5.29 14.04 2.50
N ALA A 111 -4.02 14.03 2.88
CA ALA A 111 -3.52 14.71 4.07
C ALA A 111 -3.75 16.23 3.99
N SER A 112 -3.53 16.85 2.82
CA SER A 112 -3.75 18.30 2.66
C SER A 112 -5.24 18.69 2.72
N ARG A 113 -6.15 17.82 2.24
CA ARG A 113 -7.60 18.03 2.35
C ARG A 113 -8.10 17.92 3.79
N VAL A 114 -7.60 16.95 4.55
CA VAL A 114 -7.95 16.75 5.98
C VAL A 114 -7.48 17.94 6.83
N SER A 115 -6.28 18.48 6.58
CA SER A 115 -5.81 19.68 7.28
C SER A 115 -6.69 20.91 7.03
N HIS A 116 -7.28 21.05 5.84
CA HIS A 116 -8.20 22.15 5.54
C HIS A 116 -9.58 22.02 6.22
N GLN A 117 -10.10 20.80 6.40
CA GLN A 117 -11.35 20.60 7.15
C GLN A 117 -11.20 20.83 8.66
N GLY A 118 -10.01 20.60 9.23
CA GLY A 118 -9.73 20.87 10.64
C GLY A 118 -9.59 22.34 11.03
N GLN A 119 -9.47 23.27 10.07
CA GLN A 119 -9.40 24.72 10.31
C GLN A 119 -10.76 25.43 10.18
N ALA A 120 -11.81 24.71 9.79
CA ALA A 120 -13.16 25.27 9.60
C ALA A 120 -14.12 24.98 10.77
N VAL A 121 -13.57 24.62 11.95
CA VAL A 121 -14.33 24.39 13.19
C VAL A 121 -13.95 25.44 14.24
#